data_AF-A0A3D1X6X8-F1
#
_entry.id   AF-A0A3D1X6X8-F1
#
_cell.length_a   1.000
_cell.length_b   1.000
_cell.length_c   1.000
_cell.angle_alpha   90.00
_cell.angle_beta   90.00
_cell.angle_gamma   90.00
#
_symmetry.space_group_name_H-M   'P 1'
#
loop_
_entity.id
_entity.type
_entity.pdbx_description
1 polymer ?
#
loop_
_entity_poly.entity_id
_entity_poly.type
_entity_poly.pdbx_seq_one_letter_code
_entity_poly.pdbx_strand_id
1 'polypeptide(L)'
;MASAYYKPCKEFDICNELIEKYWESKQYDKCFEGHLVLAEQGYPLAECQIGYFYYEGLGVEKDLEKALYWTRRAAEHGDRDGQCNLAWFYEDAIGVERDIEQAKHWYRLAALQNNDLAIEKCKELGVAF
;
A
#
# COMPACT_ATOMS: atom_id res chain seq x y z
N MET A 1 3.18 -16.18 -5.58
CA MET A 1 1.94 -15.54 -6.04
C MET A 1 1.94 -14.17 -5.37
N ALA A 2 2.28 -13.11 -6.10
CA ALA A 2 2.08 -11.76 -5.60
C ALA A 2 0.58 -11.62 -5.29
N SER A 3 0.24 -11.22 -4.07
CA SER A 3 -1.15 -11.11 -3.63
C SER A 3 -1.90 -10.22 -4.62
N ALA A 4 -3.03 -10.70 -5.15
CA ALA A 4 -3.87 -9.94 -6.08
C ALA A 4 -4.44 -8.62 -5.48
N TYR A 5 -4.22 -8.42 -4.18
CA TYR A 5 -4.79 -7.34 -3.38
C TYR A 5 -3.82 -6.17 -3.16
N TYR A 6 -2.50 -6.42 -3.10
CA TYR A 6 -1.52 -5.35 -2.90
C TYR A 6 -1.09 -4.76 -4.25
N LYS A 7 -1.75 -3.68 -4.68
CA LYS A 7 -1.42 -2.99 -5.92
C LYS A 7 -0.36 -1.90 -5.68
N PRO A 8 0.67 -1.80 -6.53
CA PRO A 8 1.58 -0.66 -6.52
C PRO A 8 0.81 0.62 -6.90
N CYS A 9 0.90 1.66 -6.07
CA CYS A 9 0.36 2.99 -6.36
C CYS A 9 0.94 3.54 -7.67
N LYS A 10 0.09 3.73 -8.68
CA LYS A 10 0.49 4.31 -9.97
C LYS A 10 -0.11 5.70 -10.10
N GLU A 11 0.56 6.71 -9.54
CA GLU A 11 0.42 8.07 -10.04
C GLU A 11 1.76 8.50 -10.64
N PHE A 12 1.72 8.83 -11.93
CA PHE A 12 2.87 9.10 -12.78
C PHE A 12 3.65 10.37 -12.42
N ASP A 13 3.07 11.26 -11.61
CA ASP A 13 3.67 12.57 -11.33
C ASP A 13 4.78 12.53 -10.26
N ILE A 14 4.82 11.48 -9.44
CA ILE A 14 5.79 11.33 -8.33
C ILE A 14 6.96 10.40 -8.71
N CYS A 15 6.72 9.44 -9.60
CA CYS A 15 7.76 8.54 -10.09
C CYS A 15 8.62 9.24 -11.15
N ASN A 16 9.91 9.45 -10.87
CA ASN A 16 10.85 9.91 -11.88
C ASN A 16 11.06 8.81 -12.94
N GLU A 17 11.27 9.16 -14.22
CA GLU A 17 11.53 8.24 -15.34
C GLU A 17 12.61 7.18 -14.99
N LEU A 18 13.59 7.55 -14.16
CA LEU A 18 14.62 6.63 -13.67
C LEU A 18 14.05 5.49 -12.81
N ILE A 19 13.12 5.80 -11.91
CA ILE A 19 12.49 4.83 -11.00
C ILE A 19 11.67 3.83 -11.82
N GLU A 20 10.95 4.30 -12.82
CA GLU A 20 10.19 3.45 -13.75
C GLU A 20 11.13 2.53 -14.55
N LYS A 21 12.23 3.09 -15.07
CA LYS A 21 13.25 2.29 -15.77
C LYS A 21 13.88 1.24 -14.85
N TYR A 22 14.14 1.55 -13.58
CA TYR A 22 14.64 0.57 -12.62
C TYR A 22 13.64 -0.54 -12.37
N TRP A 23 12.36 -0.21 -12.24
CA TRP A 23 11.28 -1.19 -12.11
C TRP A 23 11.21 -2.13 -13.31
N GLU A 24 11.20 -1.59 -14.53
CA GLU A 24 11.17 -2.36 -15.78
C GLU A 24 12.41 -3.25 -15.94
N SER A 25 13.57 -2.73 -15.54
CA SER A 25 14.84 -3.46 -15.54
C SER A 25 14.98 -4.41 -14.35
N LYS A 26 13.97 -4.51 -13.48
CA LYS A 26 13.97 -5.32 -12.24
C LYS A 26 15.12 -5.00 -11.27
N GLN A 27 15.61 -3.77 -11.30
CA GLN A 27 16.56 -3.22 -10.32
C GLN A 27 15.78 -2.71 -9.10
N TYR A 28 15.25 -3.65 -8.31
CA TYR A 28 14.34 -3.33 -7.20
C TYR A 28 15.02 -2.61 -6.04
N ASP A 29 16.31 -2.85 -5.84
CA ASP A 29 17.17 -2.13 -4.88
C ASP A 29 17.17 -0.62 -5.14
N LYS A 30 17.43 -0.22 -6.39
CA LYS A 30 17.43 1.20 -6.78
C LYS A 30 16.04 1.80 -6.79
N CYS A 31 15.03 0.99 -7.14
CA CYS A 31 13.64 1.42 -7.11
C CYS A 31 13.19 1.68 -5.67
N PHE A 32 13.59 0.83 -4.71
CA PHE A 32 13.37 1.01 -3.29
C PHE A 32 14.04 2.29 -2.78
N GLU A 33 15.32 2.49 -3.07
CA GLU A 33 16.04 3.71 -2.67
C GLU A 33 15.36 4.99 -3.18
N GLY A 34 14.94 5.00 -4.44
CA GLY A 34 14.24 6.16 -5.04
C GLY A 34 12.90 6.45 -4.36
N HIS A 35 12.09 5.43 -4.10
CA HIS A 35 10.83 5.59 -3.38
C HIS A 35 11.05 5.96 -1.91
N LEU A 36 12.13 5.51 -1.28
CA LEU A 36 12.40 5.78 0.13
C LEU A 36 12.62 7.27 0.36
N VAL A 37 13.40 7.92 -0.52
CA VAL A 37 13.63 9.37 -0.47
C VAL A 37 12.30 10.13 -0.58
N LEU A 38 11.39 9.69 -1.43
CA LEU A 38 10.07 10.31 -1.61
C LEU A 38 9.14 10.03 -0.42
N ALA A 39 9.16 8.81 0.12
CA ALA A 39 8.40 8.43 1.30
C ALA A 39 8.83 9.24 2.54
N GLU A 40 10.14 9.48 2.69
CA GLU A 40 10.69 10.34 3.75
C GLU A 40 10.29 11.81 3.59
N GLN A 41 10.02 12.26 2.36
CA GLN A 41 9.46 13.59 2.08
C GLN A 41 7.94 13.68 2.32
N GLY A 42 7.30 12.57 2.70
CA GLY A 42 5.88 12.51 3.04
C GLY A 42 4.97 12.35 1.83
N TYR A 43 5.48 11.86 0.69
CA TYR A 43 4.64 11.52 -0.46
C TYR A 43 3.87 10.21 -0.19
N PRO A 44 2.53 10.24 -0.02
CA PRO A 44 1.78 9.09 0.48
C PRO A 44 1.84 7.86 -0.43
N LEU A 45 1.88 8.10 -1.74
CA LEU A 45 2.04 7.06 -2.75
C LEU A 45 3.38 6.33 -2.61
N ALA A 46 4.46 7.08 -2.34
CA ALA A 46 5.77 6.50 -2.12
C ALA A 46 5.84 5.73 -0.80
N GLU A 47 5.17 6.21 0.25
CA GLU A 47 5.03 5.47 1.51
C GLU A 47 4.31 4.13 1.29
N CYS A 48 3.22 4.11 0.51
CA CYS A 48 2.53 2.86 0.17
C CYS A 48 3.42 1.89 -0.62
N GLN A 49 4.23 2.41 -1.55
CA GLN A 49 5.18 1.61 -2.31
C GLN A 49 6.30 1.04 -1.42
N ILE A 50 6.81 1.80 -0.47
CA ILE A 50 7.78 1.28 0.52
C ILE A 50 7.16 0.15 1.35
N GLY A 51 5.89 0.29 1.74
CA GLY A 51 5.12 -0.80 2.35
C GLY A 51 5.13 -2.07 1.50
N TYR A 52 4.97 -1.92 0.18
CA TYR A 52 4.99 -3.04 -0.77
C TYR A 52 6.35 -3.73 -0.85
N PHE A 53 7.42 -2.94 -0.95
CA PHE A 53 8.78 -3.46 -1.06
C PHE A 53 9.13 -4.32 0.15
N TYR A 54 8.77 -3.89 1.35
CA TYR A 54 8.95 -4.68 2.57
C TYR A 54 8.01 -5.89 2.64
N TYR A 55 6.78 -5.80 2.14
CA TYR A 55 5.84 -6.93 2.14
C TYR A 55 6.30 -8.07 1.22
N GLU A 56 6.76 -7.75 0.00
CA GLU A 56 7.22 -8.73 -0.98
C GLU A 56 8.71 -9.09 -0.82
N GLY A 57 9.50 -8.26 -0.15
CA GLY A 57 10.96 -8.42 -0.06
C GLY A 57 11.67 -8.10 -1.38
N LEU A 58 11.23 -7.04 -2.06
CA LEU A 58 11.76 -6.62 -3.37
C LEU A 58 12.90 -5.61 -3.16
N GLY A 59 14.14 -5.99 -3.49
CA GLY A 59 15.29 -5.08 -3.32
C GLY A 59 15.66 -4.77 -1.86
N VAL A 60 14.89 -5.28 -0.91
CA VAL A 60 15.06 -5.17 0.54
C VAL A 60 14.62 -6.47 1.19
N GLU A 61 15.11 -6.77 2.39
CA GLU A 61 14.63 -7.93 3.15
C GLU A 61 13.15 -7.77 3.50
N LYS A 62 12.39 -8.86 3.36
CA LYS A 62 10.97 -8.90 3.70
C LYS A 62 10.77 -8.63 5.19
N ASP A 63 9.91 -7.66 5.52
CA ASP A 63 9.65 -7.22 6.89
C ASP A 63 8.19 -6.75 7.01
N LEU A 64 7.34 -7.57 7.63
CA LEU A 64 5.91 -7.27 7.75
C LEU A 64 5.63 -6.12 8.72
N GLU A 65 6.49 -5.90 9.71
CA GLU A 65 6.33 -4.80 10.68
C GLU A 65 6.60 -3.47 9.99
N LYS A 66 7.68 -3.38 9.21
CA LYS A 66 7.96 -2.21 8.38
C LYS A 66 6.92 -2.02 7.29
N ALA A 67 6.44 -3.10 6.66
CA ALA A 67 5.38 -3.01 5.66
C ALA A 67 4.13 -2.35 6.27
N LEU A 68 3.65 -2.86 7.40
CA LEU A 68 2.49 -2.31 8.11
C LEU A 68 2.71 -0.85 8.52
N TYR A 69 3.90 -0.50 9.01
CA TYR A 69 4.25 0.86 9.41
C TYR A 69 4.11 1.85 8.25
N TRP A 70 4.71 1.54 7.09
CA TRP A 70 4.67 2.42 5.92
C TRP A 70 3.30 2.47 5.26
N THR A 71 2.60 1.34 5.15
CA THR A 71 1.22 1.29 4.65
C THR A 71 0.28 2.11 5.55
N ARG A 72 0.47 2.07 6.88
CA ARG A 72 -0.31 2.89 7.81
C ARG A 72 -0.10 4.38 7.58
N ARG A 73 1.16 4.82 7.44
CA ARG A 73 1.48 6.22 7.14
C ARG A 73 0.80 6.70 5.86
N ALA A 74 0.91 5.91 4.78
CA ALA A 74 0.25 6.22 3.52
C ALA A 74 -1.28 6.37 3.70
N ALA A 75 -1.90 5.44 4.43
CA ALA A 75 -3.34 5.46 4.70
C ALA A 75 -3.78 6.70 5.50
N GLU A 76 -3.00 7.07 6.52
CA GLU A 76 -3.21 8.24 7.38
C GLU A 76 -3.02 9.56 6.61
N HIS A 77 -2.11 9.58 5.62
CA HIS A 77 -1.98 10.70 4.69
C HIS A 77 -3.01 10.71 3.55
N GLY A 78 -3.98 9.79 3.58
CA GLY A 78 -5.10 9.78 2.65
C GLY A 78 -4.87 8.99 1.37
N ASP A 79 -3.75 8.29 1.21
CA ASP A 79 -3.51 7.46 0.04
C ASP A 79 -4.59 6.39 -0.10
N ARG A 80 -5.34 6.44 -1.20
CA ARG A 80 -6.46 5.52 -1.47
C ARG A 80 -6.02 4.06 -1.42
N ASP A 81 -4.87 3.75 -2.01
CA ASP A 81 -4.39 2.37 -2.12
C ASP A 81 -3.76 1.91 -0.79
N GLY A 82 -3.06 2.79 -0.08
CA GLY A 82 -2.60 2.59 1.30
C GLY A 82 -3.74 2.29 2.27
N GLN A 83 -4.86 3.00 2.19
CA GLN A 83 -6.07 2.70 2.97
C GLN A 83 -6.62 1.31 2.67
N CYS A 84 -6.73 0.94 1.39
CA CYS A 84 -7.18 -0.38 0.97
C CYS A 84 -6.23 -1.50 1.45
N ASN A 85 -4.92 -1.27 1.35
CA ASN A 85 -3.89 -2.20 1.80
C ASN A 85 -3.90 -2.36 3.33
N LEU A 86 -4.04 -1.26 4.09
CA LEU A 86 -4.13 -1.33 5.55
C LEU A 86 -5.37 -2.10 5.99
N ALA A 87 -6.50 -1.89 5.32
CA ALA A 87 -7.72 -2.64 5.57
C ALA A 87 -7.50 -4.15 5.38
N TRP A 88 -6.81 -4.53 4.31
CA TRP A 88 -6.46 -5.91 4.02
C TRP A 88 -5.53 -6.54 5.08
N PHE A 89 -4.55 -5.78 5.58
CA PHE A 89 -3.68 -6.25 6.66
C PHE A 89 -4.48 -6.64 7.91
N TYR A 90 -5.49 -5.84 8.27
CA TYR A 90 -6.39 -6.13 9.38
C TYR A 90 -7.41 -7.25 9.08
N GLU A 91 -7.92 -7.36 7.86
CA GLU A 91 -8.88 -8.40 7.45
C GLU A 91 -8.25 -9.80 7.54
N ASP A 92 -7.03 -9.94 6.99
CA ASP A 92 -6.31 -11.20 6.81
C ASP A 92 -5.24 -11.46 7.88
N ALA A 93 -5.13 -10.57 8.88
CA ALA A 93 -4.17 -10.67 9.99
C ALA A 93 -2.71 -10.76 9.52
N ILE A 94 -2.32 -9.92 8.56
CA ILE A 94 -0.98 -9.90 7.96
C ILE A 94 -0.07 -9.03 8.82
N GLY A 95 0.75 -9.66 9.66
CA GLY A 95 1.69 -8.93 10.54
C GLY A 95 1.00 -8.06 11.62
N VAL A 96 -0.32 -8.16 11.75
CA VAL A 96 -1.14 -7.48 12.75
C VAL A 96 -2.24 -8.42 13.23
N GLU A 97 -2.75 -8.20 14.44
CA GLU A 97 -3.93 -8.91 14.91
C GLU A 97 -5.15 -8.59 14.02
N ARG A 98 -5.98 -9.61 13.78
CA ARG A 98 -7.18 -9.45 12.98
C ARG A 98 -8.14 -8.46 13.64
N ASP A 99 -8.55 -7.44 12.89
CA ASP A 99 -9.52 -6.45 13.36
C ASP A 99 -10.46 -6.06 12.21
N ILE A 100 -11.63 -6.67 12.18
CA ILE A 100 -12.62 -6.43 11.12
C ILE A 100 -13.19 -5.01 11.20
N GLU A 101 -13.29 -4.40 12.36
CA GLU A 101 -13.84 -3.05 12.47
C GLU A 101 -12.84 -2.01 11.95
N GLN A 102 -11.55 -2.20 12.21
CA GLN A 102 -10.49 -1.43 11.54
C GLN A 102 -10.49 -1.67 10.03
N ALA A 103 -10.60 -2.93 9.57
CA ALA A 103 -10.66 -3.23 8.14
C ALA A 103 -11.83 -2.50 7.45
N LYS A 104 -13.03 -2.58 8.04
CA LYS A 104 -14.23 -1.86 7.54
C LYS A 104 -14.01 -0.35 7.49
N HIS A 105 -13.40 0.23 8.53
CA HIS A 105 -13.11 1.66 8.59
C HIS A 105 -12.23 2.10 7.41
N TRP A 106 -11.11 1.41 7.20
CA TRP A 106 -10.16 1.75 6.14
C TRP A 106 -10.68 1.45 4.73
N TYR A 107 -11.38 0.33 4.53
CA TYR A 107 -12.05 0.05 3.26
C TYR A 107 -13.08 1.12 2.91
N ARG A 108 -13.85 1.61 3.89
CA ARG A 108 -14.82 2.68 3.66
C ARG A 108 -14.15 3.95 3.12
N LEU A 109 -13.03 4.34 3.71
CA LEU A 109 -12.28 5.53 3.28
C LEU A 109 -11.72 5.35 1.87
N ALA A 110 -11.15 4.19 1.56
CA ALA A 110 -10.66 3.88 0.21
C ALA A 110 -11.81 3.85 -0.82
N ALA A 111 -12.98 3.32 -0.45
CA ALA A 111 -14.15 3.23 -1.31
C ALA A 111 -14.73 4.62 -1.65
N LEU A 112 -14.76 5.55 -0.68
CA LEU A 112 -15.14 6.95 -0.91
C LEU A 112 -14.22 7.67 -1.91
N GLN A 113 -12.99 7.18 -2.06
CA GLN A 113 -12.01 7.64 -3.04
C GLN A 113 -12.02 6.82 -4.35
N ASN A 114 -13.11 6.07 -4.61
CA ASN A 114 -13.30 5.24 -5.79
C ASN A 114 -12.28 4.10 -5.94
N ASN A 115 -11.81 3.50 -4.84
CA ASN A 115 -11.05 2.25 -4.92
C ASN A 115 -12.01 1.08 -5.19
N ASP A 116 -11.98 0.53 -6.40
CA ASP A 116 -12.90 -0.55 -6.82
C ASP A 116 -12.86 -1.77 -5.90
N LEU A 117 -11.66 -2.18 -5.47
CA LEU A 117 -11.50 -3.31 -4.56
C LEU A 117 -12.12 -3.01 -3.20
N ALA A 118 -11.90 -1.81 -2.67
CA ALA A 118 -12.49 -1.42 -1.40
C ALA A 118 -14.03 -1.30 -1.48
N ILE A 119 -14.57 -0.87 -2.62
CA ILE A 119 -16.02 -0.84 -2.90
C ILE A 119 -16.59 -2.27 -2.85
N GLU A 120 -15.92 -3.24 -3.47
CA GLU A 120 -16.31 -4.66 -3.42
C GLU A 120 -16.24 -5.20 -1.98
N LYS A 121 -15.13 -4.95 -1.29
CA LYS A 121 -14.94 -5.36 0.10
C LYS A 121 -15.96 -4.76 1.06
N CYS A 122 -16.32 -3.49 0.89
CA CYS A 122 -17.37 -2.88 1.69
C CYS A 122 -18.73 -3.56 1.47
N LYS A 123 -19.06 -4.00 0.25
CA LYS A 123 -20.29 -4.76 -0.01
C LYS A 123 -20.26 -6.13 0.67
N GLU A 124 -19.13 -6.83 0.62
CA GLU A 124 -18.94 -8.13 1.31
C GLU A 124 -19.09 -8.01 2.83
N LEU A 125 -18.56 -6.93 3.40
CA LEU A 125 -18.53 -6.69 4.84
C LEU A 125 -19.77 -5.94 5.38
N GLY A 126 -20.72 -5.59 4.50
CA GLY A 126 -21.95 -4.88 4.88
C GLY A 126 -21.71 -3.43 5.33
N VAL A 127 -20.68 -2.77 4.80
CA VAL A 127 -20.30 -1.38 5.11
C VAL A 127 -20.91 -0.44 4.07
N ALA A 128 -21.59 0.61 4.55
CA ALA A 128 -22.09 1.68 3.70
C ALA A 128 -21.05 2.82 3.53
N PHE A 129 -20.95 3.35 2.32
CA PHE A 129 -20.04 4.44 1.94
C PHE A 129 -20.73 5.36 0.93
#